data_AF-A0A813AX40-F1
#
_entry.id   AF-A0A813AX40-F1
#
_cell.length_a   1.000
_cell.length_b   1.000
_cell.length_c   1.000
_cell.angle_alpha   90.00
_cell.angle_beta   90.00
_cell.angle_gamma   90.00
#
_symmetry.space_group_name_H-M   'P 1'
#
loop_
_entity.id
_entity.type
_entity.pdbx_description
1 polymer ?
#
loop_
_entity_poly.entity_id
_entity_poly.type
_entity_poly.pdbx_seq_one_letter_code
_entity_poly.pdbx_strand_id
1 'polypeptide(L)'
;MGWRCLFALPLVAADAVPRHERVAAAEKVQDMYKHAFDSYMSHAFPADELRPLSCDGRLRRERGDLDAMLGNYSMTLIDSLDSLVIFKRKTAFKVAVSYIDDNVHFGKDLEVSTFEVNIRILGGLLSGHLHAQKILPKYAGGLLEKELSSYESH
;
A
#
# COMPACT_ATOMS: atom_id res chain seq x y z
N MET A 1 16.12 -3.42 57.18
CA MET A 1 14.79 -4.04 57.04
C MET A 1 13.99 -3.10 56.15
N GLY A 2 13.50 -3.39 54.95
CA GLY A 2 13.26 -4.65 54.25
C GLY A 2 12.05 -4.41 53.34
N TRP A 3 12.23 -3.68 52.24
CA TRP A 3 11.21 -3.45 51.20
C TRP A 3 11.58 -4.20 49.93
N ARG A 4 11.61 -5.53 50.03
CA ARG A 4 11.59 -6.43 48.89
C ARG A 4 10.27 -7.20 48.93
N CYS A 5 9.69 -7.40 47.75
CA CYS A 5 8.49 -8.19 47.43
C CYS A 5 7.15 -7.45 47.47
N LEU A 6 6.85 -6.66 46.43
CA LEU A 6 5.45 -6.42 46.00
C LEU A 6 5.25 -6.39 44.47
N PHE A 7 6.20 -6.91 43.67
CA PHE A 7 5.99 -7.15 42.23
C PHE A 7 6.44 -8.56 41.85
N ALA A 8 5.72 -9.55 42.37
CA ALA A 8 5.64 -10.86 41.73
C ALA A 8 4.20 -11.02 41.21
N LEU A 9 3.83 -10.17 40.25
CA LEU A 9 2.76 -10.56 39.33
C LEU A 9 3.29 -11.81 38.62
N PRO A 10 2.53 -12.92 38.56
CA PRO A 10 2.92 -14.00 37.68
C PRO A 10 3.04 -13.36 36.30
N LEU A 11 4.18 -13.56 35.66
CA LEU A 11 4.30 -13.39 34.22
C LEU A 11 3.24 -14.36 33.66
N VAL A 12 2.03 -13.86 33.42
CA VAL A 12 1.05 -14.56 32.61
C VAL A 12 1.79 -14.71 31.30
N ALA A 13 2.33 -15.90 31.06
CA ALA A 13 2.76 -16.29 29.73
C ALA A 13 1.53 -16.04 28.88
N ALA A 14 1.56 -15.01 28.04
CA ALA A 14 0.53 -14.85 27.03
C ALA A 14 0.55 -16.17 26.27
N ASP A 15 -0.51 -16.97 26.39
CA ASP A 15 -0.61 -18.24 25.69
C ASP A 15 -0.40 -17.93 24.21
N ALA A 16 0.72 -18.39 23.66
CA ALA A 16 1.08 -18.08 22.30
C ALA A 16 0.01 -18.70 21.40
N VAL A 17 -0.65 -17.86 20.58
CA VAL A 17 -1.68 -18.31 19.64
C VAL A 17 -1.17 -19.55 18.90
N PRO A 18 -1.89 -20.69 18.98
CA PRO A 18 -1.45 -21.94 18.38
C PRO A 18 -1.12 -21.76 16.89
N ARG A 19 -0.11 -22.50 16.40
CA ARG A 19 0.35 -22.36 15.00
C ARG A 19 -0.79 -22.53 14.00
N HIS A 20 -1.69 -23.48 14.21
CA HIS A 20 -2.78 -23.76 13.28
C HIS A 20 -3.75 -22.58 13.17
N GLU A 21 -4.09 -21.92 14.28
CA GLU A 21 -4.91 -20.71 14.29
C GLU A 21 -4.21 -19.54 13.57
N ARG A 22 -2.90 -19.36 13.78
CA ARG A 22 -2.14 -18.33 13.07
C ARG A 22 -2.11 -18.56 11.54
N VAL A 23 -2.01 -19.82 11.12
CA VAL A 23 -2.05 -20.20 9.70
C VAL A 23 -3.43 -19.92 9.12
N ALA A 24 -4.51 -20.35 9.79
CA ALA A 24 -5.88 -20.10 9.35
C ALA A 24 -6.19 -18.58 9.29
N ALA A 25 -5.68 -17.80 10.24
CA ALA A 25 -5.81 -16.34 10.22
C ALA A 25 -5.05 -15.72 9.04
N ALA A 26 -3.84 -16.19 8.74
CA ALA A 26 -3.05 -15.71 7.61
C ALA A 26 -3.73 -16.02 6.26
N GLU A 27 -4.32 -17.21 6.11
CA GLU A 27 -5.11 -17.59 4.93
C GLU A 27 -6.32 -16.67 4.77
N LYS A 28 -7.04 -16.40 5.86
CA LYS A 28 -8.17 -15.47 5.84
C LYS A 28 -7.76 -14.04 5.47
N VAL A 29 -6.62 -13.56 5.96
CA VAL A 29 -6.09 -12.24 5.58
C VAL A 29 -5.73 -12.19 4.09
N GLN A 30 -5.17 -13.27 3.55
CA GLN A 30 -4.87 -13.37 2.12
C GLN A 30 -6.16 -13.30 1.27
N ASP A 31 -7.23 -13.97 1.69
CA ASP A 31 -8.53 -13.90 1.01
C ASP A 31 -9.14 -12.50 1.07
N MET A 32 -9.06 -11.84 2.24
CA MET A 32 -9.52 -10.46 2.42
C MET A 32 -8.75 -9.49 1.53
N TYR A 33 -7.42 -9.61 1.46
CA TYR A 33 -6.58 -8.80 0.58
C TYR A 33 -6.95 -9.03 -0.89
N LYS A 34 -7.12 -10.29 -1.29
CA LYS A 34 -7.53 -10.62 -2.66
C LYS A 34 -8.86 -9.95 -2.99
N HIS A 35 -9.86 -10.07 -2.12
CA HIS A 35 -11.17 -9.45 -2.30
C HIS A 35 -11.07 -7.93 -2.44
N ALA A 36 -10.34 -7.27 -1.54
CA ALA A 36 -10.17 -5.81 -1.56
C ALA A 36 -9.44 -5.33 -2.82
N PHE A 37 -8.30 -5.94 -3.16
CA PHE A 37 -7.51 -5.55 -4.33
C PHE A 37 -8.26 -5.78 -5.63
N ASP A 38 -8.93 -6.94 -5.78
CA ASP A 38 -9.68 -7.24 -7.01
C ASP A 38 -10.89 -6.31 -7.17
N SER A 39 -11.52 -5.92 -6.06
CA SER A 39 -12.62 -4.94 -6.06
C SER A 39 -12.11 -3.56 -6.48
N TYR A 40 -10.94 -3.14 -5.97
CA TYR A 40 -10.30 -1.90 -6.42
C TYR A 40 -10.04 -1.92 -7.93
N MET A 41 -9.41 -2.99 -8.42
CA MET A 41 -9.07 -3.14 -9.84
C MET A 41 -10.29 -3.16 -10.77
N SER A 42 -11.45 -3.63 -10.29
CA SER A 42 -12.68 -3.73 -11.09
C SER A 42 -13.58 -2.50 -11.00
N HIS A 43 -13.57 -1.78 -9.88
CA HIS A 43 -14.56 -0.73 -9.61
C HIS A 43 -13.97 0.69 -9.50
N ALA A 44 -12.70 0.82 -9.14
CA ALA A 44 -12.10 2.12 -8.84
C ALA A 44 -10.85 2.44 -9.66
N PHE A 45 -10.12 1.45 -10.14
CA PHE A 45 -8.94 1.69 -10.96
C PHE A 45 -9.30 2.51 -12.22
N PRO A 46 -8.59 3.61 -12.54
CA PRO A 46 -7.29 4.04 -11.98
C PRO A 46 -7.35 5.10 -10.86
N ALA A 47 -8.51 5.36 -10.26
CA ALA A 47 -8.66 6.33 -9.18
C ALA A 47 -7.77 5.98 -7.97
N ASP A 48 -7.54 6.98 -7.11
CA ASP A 48 -6.67 6.83 -5.94
C ASP A 48 -7.22 5.86 -4.90
N GLU A 49 -8.54 5.79 -4.73
CA GLU A 49 -9.20 4.96 -3.71
C GLU A 49 -10.54 4.39 -4.21
N LEU A 50 -10.95 3.25 -3.67
CA LEU A 50 -12.26 2.65 -3.86
C LEU A 50 -13.25 3.14 -2.80
N ARG A 51 -14.48 3.46 -3.20
CA ARG A 51 -15.63 3.58 -2.30
C ARG A 51 -16.41 2.26 -2.31
N PRO A 52 -16.26 1.42 -1.26
CA PRO A 52 -16.76 0.04 -1.31
C PRO A 52 -18.28 -0.08 -1.24
N LEU A 53 -18.99 0.95 -0.75
CA LEU A 53 -20.46 0.94 -0.67
C LEU A 53 -21.12 1.33 -2.00
N SER A 54 -20.53 2.29 -2.72
CA SER A 54 -21.01 2.75 -4.02
C SER A 54 -20.37 2.01 -5.19
N CYS A 55 -19.34 1.19 -4.94
CA CYS A 55 -18.59 0.43 -5.94
C CYS A 55 -18.04 1.30 -7.08
N ASP A 56 -17.43 2.42 -6.73
CA ASP A 56 -16.80 3.34 -7.67
C ASP A 56 -15.53 3.99 -7.09
N GLY A 57 -14.77 4.67 -7.95
CA GLY A 57 -13.58 5.40 -7.56
C GLY A 57 -13.91 6.69 -6.80
N ARG A 58 -13.14 6.98 -5.75
CA ARG A 58 -13.21 8.26 -5.02
C ARG A 58 -12.58 9.35 -5.88
N LEU A 59 -13.33 10.43 -6.10
CA LEU A 59 -12.87 11.58 -6.89
C LEU A 59 -12.48 12.75 -5.99
N ARG A 60 -11.53 13.56 -6.45
CA ARG A 60 -11.17 14.83 -5.80
C ARG A 60 -12.45 15.69 -5.72
N ARG A 61 -12.82 16.12 -4.50
CA ARG A 61 -13.97 17.00 -4.11
C ARG A 61 -15.22 16.32 -3.52
N GLU A 62 -15.24 15.00 -3.34
CA GLU A 62 -16.42 14.31 -2.78
C GLU A 62 -16.58 14.47 -1.26
N ARG A 63 -15.49 14.71 -0.53
CA ARG A 63 -15.44 14.92 0.94
C ARG A 63 -14.78 16.24 1.36
N GLY A 64 -14.68 17.22 0.45
CA GLY A 64 -14.07 18.53 0.73
C GLY A 64 -12.55 18.45 0.91
N ASP A 65 -12.00 19.18 1.89
CA ASP A 65 -10.54 19.38 2.09
C ASP A 65 -9.77 18.06 2.33
N LEU A 66 -10.42 17.01 2.84
CA LEU A 66 -9.81 15.69 3.01
C LEU A 66 -9.42 15.04 1.67
N ASP A 67 -10.06 15.42 0.57
CA ASP A 67 -9.75 14.94 -0.78
C ASP A 67 -8.73 15.81 -1.51
N ALA A 68 -8.25 16.90 -0.89
CA ALA A 68 -7.14 17.67 -1.44
C ALA A 68 -5.86 16.83 -1.59
N MET A 69 -5.83 15.61 -1.05
CA MET A 69 -4.70 14.70 -1.15
C MET A 69 -4.79 13.73 -2.36
N LEU A 70 -5.93 13.70 -3.05
CA LEU A 70 -6.12 12.86 -4.24
C LEU A 70 -5.56 13.57 -5.48
N GLY A 71 -4.48 13.03 -6.03
CA GLY A 71 -3.78 13.53 -7.22
C GLY A 71 -4.05 12.71 -8.49
N ASN A 72 -4.92 11.70 -8.40
CA ASN A 72 -5.19 10.72 -9.44
C ASN A 72 -3.88 10.07 -9.93
N TYR A 73 -3.14 9.54 -8.97
CA TYR A 73 -1.86 8.84 -9.16
C TYR A 73 -2.02 7.31 -9.07
N SER A 74 -3.25 6.82 -8.93
CA SER A 74 -3.54 5.42 -8.60
C SER A 74 -2.91 5.03 -7.27
N MET A 75 -3.10 5.87 -6.25
CA MET A 75 -2.47 5.73 -4.92
C MET A 75 -2.64 4.33 -4.31
N THR A 76 -3.85 3.76 -4.32
CA THR A 76 -4.09 2.38 -3.84
C THR A 76 -3.25 1.34 -4.59
N LEU A 77 -3.01 1.53 -5.89
CA LEU A 77 -2.16 0.62 -6.67
C LEU A 77 -0.69 0.72 -6.24
N ILE A 78 -0.19 1.95 -6.02
CA ILE A 78 1.18 2.22 -5.55
C ILE A 78 1.39 1.63 -4.15
N ASP A 79 0.49 1.91 -3.20
CA ASP A 79 0.52 1.37 -1.84
C ASP A 79 0.47 -0.17 -1.82
N SER A 80 -0.16 -0.79 -2.83
CA SER A 80 -0.32 -2.24 -2.88
C SER A 80 0.90 -2.97 -3.43
N LEU A 81 1.93 -2.29 -3.95
CA LEU A 81 3.03 -2.94 -4.67
C LEU A 81 3.77 -3.99 -3.82
N ASP A 82 4.12 -3.66 -2.57
CA ASP A 82 4.79 -4.59 -1.67
C ASP A 82 3.87 -5.72 -1.20
N SER A 83 2.61 -5.41 -0.95
CA SER A 83 1.57 -6.34 -0.52
C SER A 83 1.31 -7.39 -1.60
N LEU A 84 1.31 -7.00 -2.87
CA LEU A 84 1.22 -7.94 -4.00
C LEU A 84 2.37 -8.95 -3.97
N VAL A 85 3.55 -8.55 -3.54
CA VAL A 85 4.71 -9.44 -3.38
C VAL A 85 4.54 -10.35 -2.16
N ILE A 86 4.16 -9.79 -1.01
CA ILE A 86 3.93 -10.52 0.25
C ILE A 86 2.88 -11.62 0.06
N PHE A 87 1.75 -11.30 -0.59
CA PHE A 87 0.68 -12.24 -0.89
C PHE A 87 0.92 -13.08 -2.16
N LYS A 88 2.16 -13.09 -2.68
CA LYS A 88 2.63 -13.93 -3.80
C LYS A 88 1.87 -13.70 -5.13
N ARG A 89 1.27 -12.53 -5.33
CA ARG A 89 0.53 -12.14 -6.54
C ARG A 89 1.45 -11.53 -7.61
N LYS A 90 2.48 -12.28 -8.02
CA LYS A 90 3.55 -11.81 -8.93
C LYS A 90 3.04 -11.27 -10.28
N THR A 91 2.00 -11.88 -10.86
CA THR A 91 1.43 -11.43 -12.13
C THR A 91 0.79 -10.04 -12.00
N ALA A 92 -0.01 -9.83 -10.95
CA ALA A 92 -0.62 -8.53 -10.66
C ALA A 92 0.46 -7.49 -10.32
N PHE A 93 1.49 -7.86 -9.56
CA PHE A 93 2.65 -7.00 -9.31
C PHE A 93 3.30 -6.51 -10.59
N LYS A 94 3.61 -7.42 -11.53
CA LYS A 94 4.21 -7.06 -12.82
C LYS A 94 3.33 -6.08 -13.61
N VAL A 95 2.02 -6.32 -13.65
CA VAL A 95 1.06 -5.44 -14.33
C VAL A 95 1.01 -4.06 -13.66
N ALA A 96 0.97 -4.02 -12.33
CA ALA A 96 0.96 -2.79 -11.56
C ALA A 96 2.22 -1.95 -11.81
N VAL A 97 3.41 -2.57 -11.76
CA VAL A 97 4.69 -1.89 -12.03
C VAL A 97 4.70 -1.30 -13.44
N SER A 98 4.29 -2.05 -14.47
CA SER A 98 4.23 -1.55 -15.84
C SER A 98 3.26 -0.37 -15.96
N TYR A 99 2.06 -0.50 -15.38
CA TYR A 99 1.07 0.57 -15.44
C TYR A 99 1.57 1.86 -14.79
N ILE A 100 2.18 1.77 -13.61
CA ILE A 100 2.71 2.93 -12.88
C ILE A 100 3.82 3.61 -13.69
N ASP A 101 4.73 2.83 -14.27
CA ASP A 101 5.81 3.35 -15.10
C ASP A 101 5.27 4.10 -16.33
N ASP A 102 4.27 3.51 -16.99
CA ASP A 102 3.72 4.03 -18.24
C ASP A 102 2.73 5.21 -18.05
N ASN A 103 1.97 5.25 -16.95
CA ASN A 103 0.77 6.11 -16.85
C ASN A 103 0.77 7.11 -15.68
N VAL A 104 1.59 6.91 -14.64
CA VAL A 104 1.60 7.81 -13.48
C VAL A 104 2.59 8.95 -13.70
N HIS A 105 2.10 10.19 -13.56
CA HIS A 105 2.87 11.42 -13.75
C HIS A 105 2.60 12.40 -12.60
N PHE A 106 3.65 12.90 -11.95
CA PHE A 106 3.57 13.74 -10.74
C PHE A 106 3.65 15.25 -11.01
N GLY A 107 4.05 15.67 -12.20
CA GLY A 107 4.13 17.09 -12.60
C GLY A 107 2.77 17.74 -12.89
N LYS A 108 1.76 17.48 -12.05
CA LYS A 108 0.43 18.11 -12.15
C LYS A 108 0.37 19.31 -11.21
N ASP A 109 -0.26 20.39 -11.67
CA ASP A 109 -0.51 21.59 -10.86
C ASP A 109 -1.70 21.33 -9.91
N LEU A 110 -1.44 20.56 -8.84
CA LEU A 110 -2.40 20.18 -7.82
C LEU A 110 -1.76 20.33 -6.45
N GLU A 111 -2.41 21.06 -5.56
CA GLU A 111 -2.03 21.09 -4.14
C GLU A 111 -2.36 19.74 -3.51
N VAL A 112 -1.34 19.06 -2.97
CA VAL A 112 -1.43 17.78 -2.27
C VAL A 112 -0.61 17.82 -0.98
N SER A 113 -0.93 16.94 -0.03
CA SER A 113 -0.17 16.85 1.23
C SER A 113 1.19 16.22 0.99
N THR A 114 2.24 16.97 1.30
CA THR A 114 3.62 16.48 1.31
C THR A 114 3.81 15.31 2.29
N PHE A 115 3.05 15.28 3.39
CA PHE A 115 3.08 14.17 4.33
C PHE A 115 2.56 12.88 3.69
N GLU A 116 1.37 12.92 3.08
CA GLU A 116 0.74 11.74 2.46
C GLU A 116 1.52 11.24 1.25
N VAL A 117 2.00 12.15 0.40
CA VAL A 117 2.83 11.79 -0.75
C VAL A 117 4.12 11.12 -0.30
N ASN A 118 4.75 11.59 0.78
CA ASN A 118 5.97 10.98 1.29
C ASN A 118 5.73 9.54 1.80
N ILE A 119 4.71 9.34 2.64
CA ILE A 119 4.51 8.02 3.25
C ILE A 119 3.84 6.99 2.33
N ARG A 120 2.95 7.42 1.41
CA ARG A 120 2.20 6.53 0.50
C ARG A 120 2.92 6.37 -0.83
N ILE A 121 3.17 7.48 -1.51
CA ILE A 121 3.74 7.45 -2.88
C ILE A 121 5.22 7.11 -2.85
N LEU A 122 6.07 7.90 -2.16
CA LEU A 122 7.51 7.64 -2.13
C LEU A 122 7.81 6.29 -1.46
N GLY A 123 7.17 6.01 -0.32
CA GLY A 123 7.28 4.71 0.35
C GLY A 123 6.89 3.52 -0.54
N GLY A 124 5.75 3.60 -1.22
CA GLY A 124 5.26 2.54 -2.11
C GLY A 124 6.13 2.35 -3.37
N LEU A 125 6.57 3.44 -4.00
CA LEU A 125 7.46 3.40 -5.18
C LEU A 125 8.83 2.83 -4.81
N LEU A 126 9.42 3.24 -3.69
CA LEU A 126 10.72 2.75 -3.24
C LEU A 126 10.66 1.25 -2.89
N SER A 127 9.65 0.84 -2.12
CA SER A 127 9.45 -0.57 -1.78
C SER A 127 9.18 -1.42 -3.02
N GLY A 128 8.31 -0.93 -3.92
CA GLY A 128 8.03 -1.54 -5.21
C GLY A 128 9.28 -1.67 -6.08
N HIS A 129 10.13 -0.66 -6.13
CA HIS A 129 11.40 -0.66 -6.86
C HIS A 129 12.32 -1.77 -6.36
N LEU A 130 12.53 -1.86 -5.05
CA LEU A 130 13.38 -2.88 -4.42
C LEU A 130 12.89 -4.31 -4.71
N HIS A 131 11.57 -4.51 -4.75
CA HIS A 131 10.99 -5.79 -5.13
C HIS A 131 11.08 -6.06 -6.64
N ALA A 132 10.83 -5.06 -7.48
CA ALA A 132 10.89 -5.18 -8.93
C ALA A 132 12.30 -5.55 -9.41
N GLN A 133 13.35 -4.93 -8.87
CA GLN A 133 14.74 -5.29 -9.15
C GLN A 133 15.03 -6.78 -8.89
N LYS A 134 14.44 -7.36 -7.84
CA LYS A 134 14.66 -8.77 -7.46
C LYS A 134 13.81 -9.75 -8.24
N ILE A 135 12.59 -9.36 -8.61
CA ILE A 135 11.55 -10.28 -9.12
C ILE A 135 11.42 -10.20 -10.64
N LEU A 136 11.67 -9.04 -11.25
CA LEU A 136 11.39 -8.77 -12.66
C LEU A 136 12.71 -8.69 -13.47
N PRO A 137 13.06 -9.70 -14.29
CA PRO A 137 14.36 -9.77 -14.97
C PRO A 137 14.68 -8.64 -15.96
N LYS A 138 13.67 -7.90 -16.42
CA LYS A 138 13.80 -6.82 -17.41
C LYS A 138 13.43 -5.45 -16.85
N TYR A 139 13.33 -5.32 -15.53
CA TYR A 139 12.97 -4.05 -14.92
C TYR A 139 14.12 -3.06 -15.04
N ALA A 140 13.86 -1.90 -15.65
CA ALA A 140 14.86 -0.89 -15.96
C ALA A 140 14.97 0.22 -14.89
N GLY A 141 14.25 0.09 -13.78
CA GLY A 141 14.30 1.07 -12.69
C GLY A 141 13.24 2.18 -12.74
N GLY A 142 12.27 2.10 -13.65
CA GLY A 142 11.26 3.16 -13.87
C GLY A 142 10.56 3.70 -12.62
N LEU A 143 10.28 2.86 -11.60
CA LEU A 143 9.67 3.36 -10.35
C LEU A 143 10.59 4.28 -9.54
N LEU A 144 11.91 4.15 -9.66
CA LEU A 144 12.85 5.06 -9.00
C LEU A 144 12.86 6.42 -9.72
N GLU A 145 12.74 6.44 -11.04
CA GLU A 145 12.58 7.69 -11.79
C GLU A 145 11.28 8.40 -11.41
N LYS A 146 10.20 7.63 -11.22
CA LYS A 146 8.92 8.13 -10.70
C LYS A 146 9.03 8.69 -9.28
N GLU A 147 9.78 8.01 -8.40
CA GLU A 147 10.05 8.46 -7.03
C GLU A 147 10.76 9.82 -7.02
N LEU A 148 11.83 9.95 -7.82
CA LEU A 148 12.57 11.21 -7.95
C LEU A 148 11.69 12.33 -8.51
N SER A 149 10.92 12.04 -9.57
CA SER A 149 9.98 13.01 -10.15
C SER A 149 8.91 13.44 -9.14
N SER A 150 8.39 12.53 -8.32
CA SER A 150 7.43 12.85 -7.27
C SER A 150 8.02 13.75 -6.19
N TYR A 151 9.32 13.59 -5.87
CA TYR A 151 10.01 14.42 -4.89
C TYR A 151 10.26 15.84 -5.41
N GLU A 152 10.63 16.00 -6.69
CA GLU A 152 10.90 17.31 -7.30
C GLU A 152 9.64 18.14 -7.57
N SER A 153 8.47 17.50 -7.59
CA SER A 153 7.21 18.17 -7.93
C SER A 153 6.62 18.99 -6.78
N HIS A 154 7.19 18.95 -5.57
CA HIS A 154 6.67 19.57 -4.33
C HIS A 154 7.75 20.35 -3.59
#